data_AF-A0A511FL78-F1
#
_entry.id   AF-A0A511FL78-F1
#
_cell.length_a   1.000
_cell.length_b   1.000
_cell.length_c   1.000
_cell.angle_alpha   90.00
_cell.angle_beta   90.00
_cell.angle_gamma   90.00
#
_symmetry.space_group_name_H-M   'P 1'
#
loop_
_entity.id
_entity.type
_entity.pdbx_description
1 polymer ?
#
loop_
_entity_poly.entity_id
_entity_poly.type
_entity_poly.pdbx_seq_one_letter_code
_entity_poly.pdbx_strand_id
1 'polypeptide(L)'
;MDFPRDVTAMRREFHRFPETAFLEYRTAAIVAKRLSELGYTVKAGPEIMHMDGVRGLPSDQAFTAAKEAALQAGADERWLNRMPGGQTAICGELQKGPGPVLALRFDMDALPVHESQSDQHPPNTQGFSSIHQGRMHACGHDGHTAIGLAVAEKLAQPDARWNGTLRLIFQPAEEGGRGAQPIVASGLLDDVDIFLASHLGCQLPSGQIALTADGFLWAEKWNVIFTGRAAHAAMCPEEGRNALLAAALAVAGLYALPRDGQSDTRINVGLLQAGRTRNAIADRAYLELELRAASSEGLQRLTEGARRTLEGTALTQDVNVEIDLYGNAISAQSNPAIMTRLETAALATKTGNIVSNWPIGGGDDATFMMQRVQQCGGHAGYCLIGADIAAPHHSSLFDIDENALERAVRLLTAFVEDAA
;
A
#
# COMPACT_ATOMS: atom_id res chain seq x y z
N MET A 1 -13.37 3.92 -24.04
CA MET A 1 -12.07 4.46 -24.49
C MET A 1 -11.14 3.31 -24.84
N ASP A 2 -10.23 3.53 -25.78
CA ASP A 2 -9.12 2.61 -26.05
C ASP A 2 -8.01 2.95 -25.05
N PHE A 3 -7.75 2.06 -24.09
CA PHE A 3 -6.72 2.25 -23.07
C PHE A 3 -5.35 1.94 -23.68
N PRO A 4 -4.28 2.71 -23.36
CA PRO A 4 -2.97 2.51 -23.96
C PRO A 4 -2.42 1.10 -23.73
N ARG A 5 -1.54 0.65 -24.64
CA ARG A 5 -0.82 -0.64 -24.53
C ARG A 5 0.66 -0.49 -24.18
N ASP A 6 1.25 0.66 -24.50
CA ASP A 6 2.62 0.96 -24.12
C ASP A 6 2.70 1.17 -22.61
N VAL A 7 3.69 0.57 -21.94
CA VAL A 7 3.78 0.58 -20.47
C VAL A 7 3.94 1.99 -19.90
N THR A 8 4.67 2.86 -20.59
CA THR A 8 4.85 4.25 -20.20
C THR A 8 3.55 5.04 -20.37
N ALA A 9 2.86 4.85 -21.50
CA ALA A 9 1.56 5.46 -21.72
C ALA A 9 0.49 4.97 -20.70
N MET A 10 0.52 3.68 -20.33
CA MET A 10 -0.34 3.15 -19.26
C MET A 10 -0.05 3.81 -17.92
N ARG A 11 1.23 3.88 -17.53
CA ARG A 11 1.64 4.57 -16.30
C ARG A 11 1.11 6.00 -16.29
N ARG A 12 1.38 6.78 -17.34
CA ARG A 12 0.96 8.18 -17.42
C ARG A 12 -0.56 8.34 -17.34
N GLU A 13 -1.31 7.41 -17.94
CA GLU A 13 -2.78 7.44 -17.85
C GLU A 13 -3.29 7.10 -16.44
N PHE A 14 -2.64 6.19 -15.71
CA PHE A 14 -2.94 5.98 -14.28
C PHE A 14 -2.53 7.19 -13.44
N HIS A 15 -1.36 7.76 -13.70
CA HIS A 15 -0.84 8.94 -12.99
C HIS A 15 -1.79 10.14 -13.04
N ARG A 16 -2.45 10.35 -14.18
CA ARG A 16 -3.43 11.43 -14.37
C ARG A 16 -4.70 11.27 -13.54
N PHE A 17 -5.10 10.03 -13.21
CA PHE A 17 -6.34 9.73 -12.50
C PHE A 17 -6.06 8.97 -11.18
N PRO A 18 -5.33 9.59 -10.23
CA PRO A 18 -4.98 8.92 -8.98
C PRO A 18 -6.22 8.73 -8.10
N GLU A 19 -6.35 7.52 -7.56
CA GLU A 19 -7.42 7.12 -6.65
C GLU A 19 -6.81 6.61 -5.35
N THR A 20 -7.26 7.13 -4.20
CA THR A 20 -6.71 6.77 -2.89
C THR A 20 -7.27 5.44 -2.39
N ALA A 21 -6.62 4.86 -1.38
CA ALA A 21 -7.01 3.65 -0.69
C ALA A 21 -8.54 3.38 -0.62
N PHE A 22 -8.96 2.22 -1.12
CA PHE A 22 -10.33 1.71 -1.24
C PHE A 22 -11.25 2.47 -2.23
N LEU A 23 -10.75 3.48 -2.94
CA LEU A 23 -11.51 4.27 -3.92
C LEU A 23 -11.01 4.06 -5.36
N GLU A 24 -10.16 3.06 -5.61
CA GLU A 24 -9.47 2.73 -6.87
C GLU A 24 -10.40 2.12 -7.93
N TYR A 25 -11.64 2.61 -8.01
CA TYR A 25 -12.71 2.03 -8.82
C TYR A 25 -12.42 2.09 -10.31
N ARG A 26 -11.91 3.21 -10.81
CA ARG A 26 -11.56 3.38 -12.22
C ARG A 26 -10.38 2.48 -12.56
N THR A 27 -9.33 2.53 -11.75
CA THR A 27 -8.10 1.76 -11.93
C THR A 27 -8.40 0.27 -11.94
N ALA A 28 -9.12 -0.23 -10.94
CA ALA A 28 -9.54 -1.62 -10.84
C ALA A 28 -10.44 -2.05 -12.01
N ALA A 29 -11.38 -1.21 -12.45
CA ALA A 29 -12.23 -1.53 -13.59
C ALA A 29 -11.45 -1.62 -14.91
N ILE A 30 -10.44 -0.76 -15.12
CA ILE A 30 -9.55 -0.83 -16.28
C ILE A 30 -8.74 -2.13 -16.23
N VAL A 31 -8.14 -2.44 -15.08
CA VAL A 31 -7.36 -3.66 -14.88
C VAL A 31 -8.20 -4.91 -15.16
N ALA A 32 -9.37 -5.01 -14.53
CA ALA A 32 -10.28 -6.14 -14.68
C ALA A 32 -10.72 -6.34 -16.13
N LYS A 33 -11.10 -5.25 -16.81
CA LYS A 33 -11.45 -5.28 -18.22
C LYS A 33 -10.29 -5.78 -19.07
N ARG A 34 -9.08 -5.26 -18.84
CA ARG A 34 -7.90 -5.62 -19.65
C ARG A 34 -7.50 -7.08 -19.47
N LEU A 35 -7.48 -7.57 -18.24
CA LEU A 35 -7.20 -8.97 -17.94
C LEU A 35 -8.25 -9.89 -18.60
N SER A 36 -9.53 -9.52 -18.54
CA SER A 36 -10.60 -10.28 -19.20
C SER A 36 -10.45 -10.32 -20.72
N GLU A 37 -10.05 -9.21 -21.36
CA GLU A 37 -9.79 -9.15 -22.81
C GLU A 37 -8.60 -10.04 -23.22
N LEU A 38 -7.63 -10.22 -22.32
CA LEU A 38 -6.45 -11.08 -22.50
C LEU A 38 -6.74 -12.57 -22.20
N GLY A 39 -7.96 -12.91 -21.80
CA GLY A 39 -8.37 -14.29 -21.53
C GLY A 39 -8.10 -14.79 -20.11
N TYR A 40 -7.75 -13.90 -19.17
CA TYR A 40 -7.67 -14.26 -17.75
C TYR A 40 -9.08 -14.44 -17.17
N THR A 41 -9.23 -15.40 -16.27
CA THR A 41 -10.39 -15.49 -15.38
C THR A 41 -10.23 -14.46 -14.28
N VAL A 42 -11.13 -13.47 -14.24
CA VAL A 42 -10.99 -12.33 -13.32
C VAL A 42 -11.85 -12.52 -12.06
N LYS A 43 -11.19 -12.54 -10.91
CA LYS A 43 -11.78 -12.42 -9.57
C LYS A 43 -11.77 -10.96 -9.14
N ALA A 44 -12.88 -10.47 -8.59
CA ALA A 44 -13.02 -9.08 -8.17
C ALA A 44 -13.83 -8.93 -6.88
N GLY A 45 -13.50 -7.89 -6.11
CA GLY A 45 -14.25 -7.53 -4.91
C GLY A 45 -14.35 -8.68 -3.89
N PRO A 46 -15.56 -9.12 -3.48
CA PRO A 46 -15.72 -10.17 -2.47
C PRO A 46 -15.08 -11.51 -2.79
N GLU A 47 -14.78 -11.80 -4.06
CA GLU A 47 -14.12 -13.05 -4.47
C GLU A 47 -12.63 -13.10 -4.12
N ILE A 48 -12.04 -11.95 -3.78
CA ILE A 48 -10.61 -11.80 -3.49
C ILE A 48 -10.36 -10.97 -2.23
N MET A 49 -11.34 -10.23 -1.72
CA MET A 49 -11.14 -9.29 -0.63
C MET A 49 -12.20 -9.47 0.46
N HIS A 50 -11.84 -10.04 1.60
CA HIS A 50 -12.74 -10.19 2.74
C HIS A 50 -12.52 -9.03 3.74
N MET A 51 -13.54 -8.18 3.92
CA MET A 51 -13.43 -6.91 4.64
C MET A 51 -13.59 -7.01 6.16
N ASP A 52 -13.72 -8.23 6.70
CA ASP A 52 -13.88 -8.44 8.13
C ASP A 52 -12.66 -7.91 8.90
N GLY A 53 -12.91 -7.01 9.85
CA GLY A 53 -11.84 -6.42 10.66
C GLY A 53 -11.09 -5.26 10.02
N VAL A 54 -11.36 -4.90 8.76
CA VAL A 54 -10.81 -3.67 8.15
C VAL A 54 -11.38 -2.45 8.87
N ARG A 55 -10.51 -1.49 9.13
CA ARG A 55 -10.82 -0.23 9.83
C ARG A 55 -10.39 0.96 8.99
N GLY A 56 -10.88 2.15 9.35
CA GLY A 56 -10.54 3.39 8.64
C GLY A 56 -11.02 3.42 7.18
N LEU A 57 -12.15 2.77 6.90
CA LEU A 57 -12.76 2.79 5.57
C LEU A 57 -13.31 4.19 5.23
N PRO A 58 -13.25 4.61 3.95
CA PRO A 58 -14.05 5.73 3.47
C PRO A 58 -15.55 5.55 3.78
N SER A 59 -16.29 6.67 3.79
CA SER A 59 -17.74 6.61 4.00
C SER A 59 -18.47 6.03 2.79
N ASP A 60 -19.69 5.53 2.99
CA ASP A 60 -20.56 5.08 1.88
C ASP A 60 -20.79 6.16 0.82
N GLN A 61 -20.85 7.43 1.25
CA GLN A 61 -20.92 8.56 0.33
C GLN A 61 -19.63 8.69 -0.50
N ALA A 62 -18.46 8.49 0.10
CA ALA A 62 -17.19 8.51 -0.62
C ALA A 62 -17.10 7.36 -1.63
N PHE A 63 -17.53 6.15 -1.26
CA PHE A 63 -17.60 5.02 -2.19
C PHE A 63 -18.52 5.30 -3.37
N THR A 64 -19.72 5.84 -3.10
CA THR A 64 -20.70 6.19 -4.14
C THR A 64 -20.13 7.24 -5.09
N ALA A 65 -19.57 8.32 -4.56
CA ALA A 65 -18.98 9.40 -5.36
C ALA A 65 -17.79 8.90 -6.20
N ALA A 66 -16.95 8.02 -5.65
CA ALA A 66 -15.82 7.46 -6.39
C ALA A 66 -16.27 6.55 -7.55
N LYS A 67 -17.31 5.72 -7.35
CA LYS A 67 -17.91 4.91 -8.43
C LYS A 67 -18.51 5.78 -9.54
N GLU A 68 -19.24 6.83 -9.17
CA GLU A 68 -19.81 7.78 -10.13
C GLU A 68 -18.71 8.48 -10.93
N ALA A 69 -17.66 8.95 -10.26
CA ALA A 69 -16.50 9.55 -10.92
C ALA A 69 -15.80 8.57 -11.87
N ALA A 70 -15.62 7.32 -11.45
CA ALA A 70 -15.06 6.27 -12.30
C ALA A 70 -15.89 6.03 -13.57
N LEU A 71 -17.23 5.95 -13.43
CA LEU A 71 -18.14 5.79 -14.55
C LEU A 71 -18.08 6.98 -15.52
N GLN A 72 -18.05 8.21 -14.99
CA GLN A 72 -17.89 9.43 -15.79
C GLN A 72 -16.53 9.47 -16.51
N ALA A 73 -15.49 8.90 -15.90
CA ALA A 73 -14.16 8.74 -16.50
C ALA A 73 -14.06 7.54 -17.46
N GLY A 74 -15.17 6.87 -17.76
CA GLY A 74 -15.26 5.80 -18.76
C GLY A 74 -14.93 4.40 -18.27
N ALA A 75 -14.94 4.17 -16.95
CA ALA A 75 -14.85 2.83 -16.38
C ALA A 75 -16.05 1.97 -16.79
N ASP A 76 -15.82 0.66 -16.95
CA ASP A 76 -16.86 -0.28 -17.33
C ASP A 76 -17.74 -0.64 -16.12
N GLU A 77 -19.00 -0.23 -16.18
CA GLU A 77 -20.00 -0.41 -15.12
C GLU A 77 -20.14 -1.86 -14.65
N ARG A 78 -19.93 -2.84 -15.54
CA ARG A 78 -20.02 -4.26 -15.19
C ARG A 78 -19.00 -4.66 -14.13
N TRP A 79 -17.81 -4.06 -14.16
CA TRP A 79 -16.78 -4.30 -13.15
C TRP A 79 -17.05 -3.51 -11.87
N LEU A 80 -17.53 -2.27 -11.97
CA LEU A 80 -17.88 -1.44 -10.81
C LEU A 80 -18.94 -2.11 -9.91
N ASN A 81 -19.88 -2.82 -10.52
CA ASN A 81 -20.94 -3.55 -9.82
C ASN A 81 -20.41 -4.76 -9.02
N ARG A 82 -19.22 -5.28 -9.34
CA ARG A 82 -18.59 -6.38 -8.60
C ARG A 82 -17.75 -5.92 -7.41
N MET A 83 -17.61 -4.61 -7.21
CA MET A 83 -16.74 -4.00 -6.18
C MET A 83 -17.55 -3.19 -5.15
N PRO A 84 -18.39 -3.81 -4.29
CA PRO A 84 -19.10 -3.09 -3.22
C PRO A 84 -18.14 -2.57 -2.14
N GLY A 85 -18.53 -1.51 -1.42
CA GLY A 85 -17.90 -1.11 -0.14
C GLY A 85 -16.37 -0.99 -0.13
N GLY A 86 -15.77 -0.41 -1.17
CA GLY A 86 -14.32 -0.26 -1.28
C GLY A 86 -13.52 -1.52 -1.63
N GLN A 87 -14.19 -2.62 -1.99
CA GLN A 87 -13.53 -3.88 -2.38
C GLN A 87 -13.03 -3.81 -3.82
N THR A 88 -11.96 -3.05 -4.05
CA THR A 88 -11.40 -2.72 -5.38
C THR A 88 -10.27 -3.65 -5.82
N ALA A 89 -9.95 -4.70 -5.05
CA ALA A 89 -8.94 -5.69 -5.44
C ALA A 89 -9.37 -6.52 -6.65
N ILE A 90 -8.41 -6.80 -7.54
CA ILE A 90 -8.58 -7.60 -8.75
C ILE A 90 -7.52 -8.70 -8.81
N CYS A 91 -7.90 -9.92 -9.20
CA CYS A 91 -6.95 -10.96 -9.58
C CYS A 91 -7.30 -11.52 -10.95
N GLY A 92 -6.34 -11.49 -11.87
CA GLY A 92 -6.40 -12.26 -13.12
C GLY A 92 -5.75 -13.61 -12.93
N GLU A 93 -6.47 -14.69 -13.19
CA GLU A 93 -5.94 -16.05 -13.19
C GLU A 93 -5.89 -16.61 -14.62
N LEU A 94 -4.72 -17.12 -15.03
CA LEU A 94 -4.52 -17.80 -16.30
C LEU A 94 -3.85 -19.15 -16.04
N GLN A 95 -4.25 -20.18 -16.77
CA GLN A 95 -3.68 -21.52 -16.64
C GLN A 95 -3.11 -21.99 -17.97
N LYS A 96 -1.89 -22.54 -17.94
CA LYS A 96 -1.23 -23.17 -19.08
C LYS A 96 -0.65 -24.52 -18.64
N GLY A 97 -1.34 -25.62 -18.94
CA GLY A 97 -0.86 -26.96 -18.59
C GLY A 97 -0.71 -27.20 -17.07
N PRO A 98 -0.15 -28.36 -16.67
CA PRO A 98 0.13 -28.68 -15.27
C PRO A 98 1.37 -27.93 -14.77
N GLY A 99 1.39 -27.52 -13.50
CA GLY A 99 2.53 -26.82 -12.91
C GLY A 99 2.16 -26.11 -11.60
N PRO A 100 3.09 -25.34 -11.03
CA PRO A 100 2.87 -24.62 -9.78
C PRO A 100 1.86 -23.48 -9.93
N VAL A 101 1.34 -23.01 -8.81
CA VAL A 101 0.61 -21.74 -8.72
C VAL A 101 1.60 -20.62 -8.38
N LEU A 102 1.79 -19.69 -9.32
CA LEU A 102 2.65 -18.52 -9.17
C LEU A 102 1.80 -17.25 -9.08
N ALA A 103 2.03 -16.43 -8.06
CA ALA A 103 1.37 -15.14 -7.87
C ALA A 103 2.37 -13.97 -7.94
N LEU A 104 2.01 -12.94 -8.72
CA LEU A 104 2.69 -11.64 -8.75
C LEU A 104 1.77 -10.57 -8.16
N ARG A 105 2.30 -9.66 -7.33
CA ARG A 105 1.56 -8.55 -6.72
C ARG A 105 1.94 -7.21 -7.32
N PHE A 106 0.92 -6.39 -7.58
CA PHE A 106 1.03 -4.98 -8.00
C PHE A 106 0.02 -4.18 -7.18
N ASP A 107 0.44 -3.18 -6.42
CA ASP A 107 -0.47 -2.22 -5.76
C ASP A 107 -0.95 -1.14 -6.74
N MET A 108 -2.06 -0.48 -6.39
CA MET A 108 -2.78 0.42 -7.29
C MET A 108 -3.10 1.79 -6.70
N ASP A 109 -3.03 1.96 -5.38
CA ASP A 109 -3.57 3.14 -4.74
C ASP A 109 -2.62 4.34 -4.79
N ALA A 110 -3.21 5.53 -4.76
CA ALA A 110 -2.51 6.81 -4.71
C ALA A 110 -2.58 7.42 -3.30
N LEU A 111 -1.89 8.54 -3.12
CA LEU A 111 -1.80 9.26 -1.86
C LEU A 111 -2.60 10.57 -1.87
N PRO A 112 -3.07 11.07 -0.71
CA PRO A 112 -3.67 12.40 -0.56
C PRO A 112 -2.60 13.51 -0.55
N VAL A 113 -1.81 13.56 -1.62
CA VAL A 113 -0.71 14.51 -1.83
C VAL A 113 -1.08 15.49 -2.94
N HIS A 114 -0.83 16.78 -2.71
CA HIS A 114 -0.97 17.80 -3.75
C HIS A 114 0.23 17.73 -4.69
N GLU A 115 0.00 17.29 -5.93
CA GLU A 115 1.05 17.23 -6.95
C GLU A 115 1.52 18.63 -7.37
N SER A 116 2.84 18.80 -7.47
CA SER A 116 3.48 20.05 -7.85
C SER A 116 3.10 20.49 -9.26
N GLN A 117 2.75 21.77 -9.40
CA GLN A 117 2.53 22.44 -10.70
C GLN A 117 3.79 23.17 -11.20
N SER A 118 4.96 22.85 -10.64
CA SER A 118 6.23 23.47 -11.03
C SER A 118 6.64 23.07 -12.45
N ASP A 119 7.28 23.99 -13.18
CA ASP A 119 7.91 23.70 -14.48
C ASP A 119 9.14 22.78 -14.37
N GLN A 120 9.57 22.45 -13.13
CA GLN A 120 10.60 21.45 -12.87
C GLN A 120 10.02 20.05 -12.62
N HIS A 121 8.69 19.90 -12.59
CA HIS A 121 8.01 18.63 -12.37
C HIS A 121 7.68 17.99 -13.73
N PRO A 122 8.32 16.87 -14.11
CA PRO A 122 8.12 16.26 -15.43
C PRO A 122 6.66 15.91 -15.75
N PRO A 123 5.85 15.36 -14.81
CA PRO A 123 4.43 15.14 -15.06
C PRO A 123 3.66 16.39 -15.47
N ASN A 124 3.98 17.56 -14.89
CA ASN A 124 3.35 18.82 -15.24
C ASN A 124 3.77 19.27 -16.65
N THR A 125 5.08 19.34 -16.90
CA THR A 125 5.62 19.80 -18.19
C THR A 125 5.31 18.87 -19.36
N GLN A 126 5.11 17.58 -19.10
CA GLN A 126 4.79 16.58 -20.12
C GLN A 126 3.29 16.26 -20.20
N GLY A 127 2.43 16.97 -19.45
CA GLY A 127 0.98 16.93 -19.58
C GLY A 127 0.31 15.67 -19.02
N PHE A 128 0.91 15.03 -18.02
CA PHE A 128 0.35 13.85 -17.36
C PHE A 128 0.23 13.96 -15.83
N SER A 129 0.38 15.16 -15.26
CA SER A 129 0.02 15.38 -13.85
C SER A 129 -1.43 15.02 -13.54
N SER A 130 -1.67 14.71 -12.28
CA SER A 130 -2.98 14.45 -11.70
C SER A 130 -3.98 15.54 -12.07
N ILE A 131 -5.14 15.10 -12.55
CA ILE A 131 -6.28 15.98 -12.78
C ILE A 131 -7.18 16.10 -11.53
N HIS A 132 -6.85 15.35 -10.46
CA HIS A 132 -7.58 15.33 -9.21
C HIS A 132 -6.80 16.08 -8.12
N GLN A 133 -7.29 17.28 -7.79
CA GLN A 133 -6.69 18.12 -6.74
C GLN A 133 -6.52 17.35 -5.42
N GLY A 134 -5.31 17.42 -4.86
CA GLY A 134 -4.97 16.77 -3.59
C GLY A 134 -4.77 15.27 -3.66
N ARG A 135 -4.62 14.69 -4.86
CA ARG A 135 -4.30 13.27 -5.07
C ARG A 135 -3.14 13.13 -6.04
N MET A 136 -2.22 12.22 -5.76
CA MET A 136 -1.03 11.96 -6.58
C MET A 136 -0.53 10.53 -6.37
N HIS A 137 -0.06 9.88 -7.44
CA HIS A 137 0.78 8.68 -7.31
C HIS A 137 2.20 9.09 -6.88
N ALA A 138 2.38 9.34 -5.58
CA ALA A 138 3.65 9.76 -4.99
C ALA A 138 4.50 8.59 -4.45
N CYS A 139 4.17 7.35 -4.83
CA CYS A 139 4.86 6.11 -4.44
C CYS A 139 5.14 5.15 -5.63
N GLY A 140 4.70 5.48 -6.85
CA GLY A 140 4.98 4.69 -8.05
C GLY A 140 3.99 3.56 -8.37
N HIS A 141 2.86 3.47 -7.65
CA HIS A 141 1.83 2.42 -7.84
C HIS A 141 1.14 2.49 -9.21
N ASP A 142 1.12 3.67 -9.86
CA ASP A 142 0.78 3.84 -11.28
C ASP A 142 1.72 3.03 -12.19
N GLY A 143 3.01 3.04 -11.87
CA GLY A 143 4.03 2.24 -12.53
C GLY A 143 3.86 0.76 -12.26
N HIS A 144 3.60 0.35 -11.01
CA HIS A 144 3.37 -1.05 -10.64
C HIS A 144 2.17 -1.62 -11.39
N THR A 145 1.04 -0.89 -11.41
CA THR A 145 -0.17 -1.29 -12.15
C THR A 145 0.11 -1.41 -13.65
N ALA A 146 0.81 -0.44 -14.25
CA ALA A 146 1.17 -0.48 -15.66
C ALA A 146 2.07 -1.68 -16.00
N ILE A 147 3.07 -1.97 -15.16
CA ILE A 147 3.93 -3.14 -15.29
C ILE A 147 3.10 -4.42 -15.22
N GLY A 148 2.19 -4.54 -14.26
CA GLY A 148 1.33 -5.71 -14.10
C GLY A 148 0.50 -5.99 -15.35
N LEU A 149 -0.09 -4.96 -15.97
CA LEU A 149 -0.85 -5.11 -17.22
C LEU A 149 0.02 -5.47 -18.42
N ALA A 150 1.21 -4.89 -18.53
CA ALA A 150 2.16 -5.22 -19.59
C ALA A 150 2.69 -6.67 -19.46
N VAL A 151 2.96 -7.12 -18.23
CA VAL A 151 3.32 -8.52 -17.92
C VAL A 151 2.15 -9.45 -18.28
N ALA A 152 0.92 -9.08 -17.93
CA ALA A 152 -0.27 -9.85 -18.29
C ALA A 152 -0.40 -10.04 -19.81
N GLU A 153 -0.20 -8.96 -20.59
CA GLU A 153 -0.27 -8.97 -22.05
C GLU A 153 0.83 -9.85 -22.67
N LYS A 154 2.07 -9.80 -22.16
CA LYS A 154 3.16 -10.67 -22.63
C LYS A 154 2.89 -12.14 -22.31
N LEU A 155 2.50 -12.47 -21.08
CA LEU A 155 2.32 -13.87 -20.64
C LEU A 155 1.07 -14.56 -21.21
N ALA A 156 0.08 -13.78 -21.67
CA ALA A 156 -1.09 -14.27 -22.39
C ALA A 156 -0.79 -14.71 -23.82
N GLN A 157 0.34 -14.29 -24.42
CA GLN A 157 0.64 -14.62 -25.80
C GLN A 157 0.83 -16.14 -25.97
N PRO A 158 0.46 -16.71 -27.14
CA PRO A 158 0.57 -18.14 -27.39
C PRO A 158 2.01 -18.69 -27.34
N ASP A 159 3.00 -17.84 -27.61
CA ASP A 159 4.42 -18.18 -27.62
C ASP A 159 5.12 -18.00 -26.27
N ALA A 160 4.48 -17.33 -25.30
CA ALA A 160 4.99 -17.21 -23.93
C ALA A 160 5.09 -18.60 -23.26
N ARG A 161 6.27 -18.91 -22.73
CA ARG A 161 6.65 -20.27 -22.31
C ARG A 161 6.67 -20.40 -20.80
N TRP A 162 5.56 -20.84 -20.24
CA TRP A 162 5.43 -21.19 -18.82
C TRP A 162 4.33 -22.24 -18.65
N ASN A 163 4.37 -22.98 -17.54
CA ASN A 163 3.33 -23.94 -17.18
C ASN A 163 2.80 -23.72 -15.77
N GLY A 164 1.57 -24.20 -15.50
CA GLY A 164 0.90 -24.07 -14.22
C GLY A 164 -0.20 -23.00 -14.23
N THR A 165 -0.37 -22.34 -13.09
CA THR A 165 -1.38 -21.29 -12.89
C THR A 165 -0.69 -19.99 -12.51
N LEU A 166 -0.97 -18.91 -13.24
CA LEU A 166 -0.50 -17.57 -12.96
C LEU A 166 -1.63 -16.74 -12.37
N ARG A 167 -1.39 -16.13 -11.20
CA ARG A 167 -2.25 -15.13 -10.58
C ARG A 167 -1.56 -13.77 -10.59
N LEU A 168 -2.22 -12.77 -11.16
CA LEU A 168 -1.77 -11.38 -11.12
C LEU A 168 -2.70 -10.62 -10.17
N ILE A 169 -2.19 -10.28 -9.00
CA ILE A 169 -2.93 -9.65 -7.91
C ILE A 169 -2.71 -8.15 -7.99
N PHE A 170 -3.78 -7.42 -8.23
CA PHE A 170 -3.81 -5.96 -8.21
C PHE A 170 -4.46 -5.50 -6.90
N GLN A 171 -3.62 -5.04 -5.99
CA GLN A 171 -3.96 -4.75 -4.61
C GLN A 171 -4.34 -3.26 -4.43
N PRO A 172 -5.46 -2.95 -3.76
CA PRO A 172 -5.78 -1.58 -3.33
C PRO A 172 -5.18 -1.30 -1.94
N ALA A 173 -5.24 -0.04 -1.50
CA ALA A 173 -4.97 0.35 -0.12
C ALA A 173 -3.67 -0.20 0.51
N GLU A 174 -2.59 -0.29 -0.26
CA GLU A 174 -1.24 -0.50 0.30
C GLU A 174 -0.91 0.65 1.23
N GLU A 175 -1.26 1.89 0.85
CA GLU A 175 -0.96 3.08 1.63
C GLU A 175 -1.78 3.08 2.93
N GLY A 176 -1.06 2.85 4.03
CA GLY A 176 -1.67 2.63 5.34
C GLY A 176 -1.56 1.19 5.85
N GLY A 177 -1.24 0.24 4.98
CA GLY A 177 -1.09 -1.19 5.25
C GLY A 177 -2.42 -1.87 5.54
N ARG A 178 -3.36 -1.77 4.59
CA ARG A 178 -4.76 -2.17 4.81
C ARG A 178 -5.34 -3.03 3.69
N GLY A 179 -4.63 -3.20 2.58
CA GLY A 179 -5.10 -3.93 1.41
C GLY A 179 -4.78 -5.41 1.43
N ALA A 180 -3.63 -5.78 2.01
CA ALA A 180 -3.12 -7.14 1.91
C ALA A 180 -3.88 -8.12 2.80
N GLN A 181 -4.22 -7.71 4.03
CA GLN A 181 -4.91 -8.60 4.97
C GLN A 181 -6.28 -9.07 4.47
N PRO A 182 -7.13 -8.21 3.89
CA PRO A 182 -8.38 -8.65 3.25
C PRO A 182 -8.17 -9.66 2.12
N ILE A 183 -7.06 -9.52 1.37
CA ILE A 183 -6.70 -10.46 0.31
C ILE A 183 -6.26 -11.80 0.91
N VAL A 184 -5.40 -11.77 1.93
CA VAL A 184 -4.99 -12.98 2.67
C VAL A 184 -6.20 -13.69 3.28
N ALA A 185 -7.14 -12.94 3.85
CA ALA A 185 -8.35 -13.47 4.47
C ALA A 185 -9.34 -14.14 3.49
N SER A 186 -9.20 -13.88 2.18
CA SER A 186 -9.99 -14.56 1.14
C SER A 186 -9.57 -16.01 0.87
N GLY A 187 -8.38 -16.41 1.33
CA GLY A 187 -7.78 -17.70 1.02
C GLY A 187 -7.14 -17.79 -0.37
N LEU A 188 -7.09 -16.69 -1.14
CA LEU A 188 -6.49 -16.64 -2.49
C LEU A 188 -5.02 -17.09 -2.51
N LEU A 189 -4.32 -16.99 -1.38
CA LEU A 189 -2.89 -17.30 -1.29
C LEU A 189 -2.58 -18.68 -0.70
N ASP A 190 -3.60 -19.44 -0.28
CA ASP A 190 -3.41 -20.67 0.50
C ASP A 190 -2.80 -21.82 -0.33
N ASP A 191 -2.98 -21.81 -1.65
CA ASP A 191 -2.45 -22.79 -2.61
C ASP A 191 -1.34 -22.22 -3.50
N VAL A 192 -0.79 -21.04 -3.17
CA VAL A 192 0.30 -20.42 -3.94
C VAL A 192 1.65 -21.06 -3.59
N ASP A 193 2.33 -21.60 -4.59
CA ASP A 193 3.66 -22.19 -4.44
C ASP A 193 4.78 -21.14 -4.50
N ILE A 194 4.58 -20.10 -5.33
CA ILE A 194 5.58 -19.07 -5.63
C ILE A 194 4.91 -17.70 -5.58
N PHE A 195 5.38 -16.81 -4.70
CA PHE A 195 4.89 -15.44 -4.59
C PHE A 195 6.03 -14.44 -4.77
N LEU A 196 5.77 -13.39 -5.55
CA LEU A 196 6.69 -12.28 -5.69
C LEU A 196 5.94 -10.95 -5.64
N ALA A 197 6.34 -10.10 -4.69
CA ALA A 197 6.05 -8.67 -4.72
C ALA A 197 7.27 -7.90 -5.25
N SER A 198 7.04 -6.71 -5.78
CA SER A 198 8.11 -5.85 -6.28
C SER A 198 7.76 -4.38 -6.10
N HIS A 199 8.78 -3.53 -5.98
CA HIS A 199 8.59 -2.08 -5.91
C HIS A 199 9.61 -1.35 -6.77
N LEU A 200 9.19 -0.25 -7.40
CA LEU A 200 10.05 0.67 -8.15
C LEU A 200 10.73 1.68 -7.21
N GLY A 201 12.00 1.96 -7.43
CA GLY A 201 12.70 3.02 -6.72
C GLY A 201 13.21 2.60 -5.33
N CYS A 202 12.67 3.16 -4.25
CA CYS A 202 13.22 3.04 -2.88
C CYS A 202 14.71 3.45 -2.77
N GLN A 203 15.11 4.52 -3.48
CA GLN A 203 16.50 4.99 -3.59
C GLN A 203 17.47 4.01 -4.26
N LEU A 204 16.98 2.89 -4.81
CA LEU A 204 17.78 1.98 -5.62
C LEU A 204 18.03 2.63 -6.99
N PRO A 205 19.29 2.84 -7.42
CA PRO A 205 19.59 3.55 -8.65
C PRO A 205 19.04 2.87 -9.91
N SER A 206 18.66 3.68 -10.90
CA SER A 206 18.20 3.18 -12.20
C SER A 206 19.16 2.16 -12.82
N GLY A 207 18.60 1.04 -13.29
CA GLY A 207 19.37 -0.04 -13.90
C GLY A 207 19.99 -1.01 -12.88
N GLN A 208 19.63 -0.92 -11.59
CA GLN A 208 19.92 -1.97 -10.61
C GLN A 208 18.67 -2.79 -10.27
N ILE A 209 18.86 -4.02 -9.81
CA ILE A 209 17.80 -4.89 -9.30
C ILE A 209 18.28 -5.47 -7.98
N ALA A 210 17.51 -5.27 -6.90
CA ALA A 210 17.75 -5.94 -5.63
C ALA A 210 16.96 -7.24 -5.56
N LEU A 211 17.64 -8.36 -5.37
CA LEU A 211 17.00 -9.68 -5.30
C LEU A 211 16.08 -9.84 -4.07
N THR A 212 16.38 -9.09 -3.00
CA THR A 212 15.48 -8.95 -1.85
C THR A 212 15.48 -7.52 -1.32
N ALA A 213 14.31 -7.04 -0.93
CA ALA A 213 14.17 -5.96 0.02
C ALA A 213 14.47 -6.49 1.44
N ASP A 214 15.13 -5.69 2.27
CA ASP A 214 15.30 -5.95 3.71
C ASP A 214 14.91 -4.73 4.55
N GLY A 215 15.02 -4.89 5.87
CA GLY A 215 14.72 -3.80 6.81
C GLY A 215 13.24 -3.55 7.08
N PHE A 216 12.34 -4.47 6.67
CA PHE A 216 10.92 -4.41 7.03
C PHE A 216 10.75 -4.38 8.55
N LEU A 217 10.12 -3.32 9.05
CA LEU A 217 9.78 -3.17 10.47
C LEU A 217 8.36 -3.64 10.74
N TRP A 218 8.13 -4.20 11.91
CA TRP A 218 6.80 -4.37 12.46
C TRP A 218 6.23 -2.98 12.76
N ALA A 219 4.98 -2.73 12.38
CA ALA A 219 4.36 -1.43 12.59
C ALA A 219 2.87 -1.53 12.92
N GLU A 220 2.40 -0.63 13.78
CA GLU A 220 0.98 -0.33 13.97
C GLU A 220 0.73 1.17 13.80
N LYS A 221 -0.37 1.51 13.14
CA LYS A 221 -0.84 2.88 12.94
C LYS A 221 -2.16 3.03 13.67
N TRP A 222 -2.28 4.04 14.54
CA TRP A 222 -3.46 4.24 15.37
C TRP A 222 -4.09 5.62 15.15
N ASN A 223 -5.41 5.62 15.18
CA ASN A 223 -6.23 6.81 15.35
C ASN A 223 -6.72 6.85 16.80
N VAL A 224 -6.54 7.97 17.48
CA VAL A 224 -6.92 8.11 18.89
C VAL A 224 -7.82 9.31 19.07
N ILE A 225 -8.96 9.12 19.72
CA ILE A 225 -9.93 10.17 20.01
C ILE A 225 -10.07 10.30 21.52
N PHE A 226 -9.75 11.47 22.05
CA PHE A 226 -10.10 11.84 23.42
C PHE A 226 -11.42 12.62 23.42
N THR A 227 -12.36 12.20 24.26
CA THR A 227 -13.68 12.82 24.40
C THR A 227 -13.90 13.24 25.85
N GLY A 228 -14.01 14.55 26.06
CA GLY A 228 -14.26 15.19 27.34
C GLY A 228 -15.55 15.99 27.36
N ARG A 229 -15.52 17.16 28.00
CA ARG A 229 -16.68 18.02 28.20
C ARG A 229 -16.28 19.48 28.07
N ALA A 230 -17.01 20.21 27.24
CA ALA A 230 -16.79 21.63 27.04
C ALA A 230 -17.32 22.41 28.26
N ALA A 231 -16.60 23.45 28.63
CA ALA A 231 -17.05 24.42 29.63
C ALA A 231 -16.42 25.78 29.33
N HIS A 232 -17.03 26.86 29.83
CA HIS A 232 -16.45 28.18 29.67
C HIS A 232 -15.20 28.31 30.54
N ALA A 233 -14.06 28.61 29.93
CA ALA A 233 -12.75 28.53 30.59
C ALA A 233 -12.62 29.45 31.83
N ALA A 234 -13.45 30.50 31.94
CA ALA A 234 -13.43 31.43 33.06
C ALA A 234 -14.66 31.35 33.98
N MET A 235 -15.83 30.88 33.50
CA MET A 235 -17.07 30.99 34.27
C MET A 235 -17.36 29.73 35.07
N CYS A 236 -17.09 28.56 34.50
CA CYS A 236 -17.32 27.26 35.13
C CYS A 236 -16.21 26.25 34.74
N PRO A 237 -14.92 26.60 34.89
CA PRO A 237 -13.81 25.71 34.48
C PRO A 237 -13.86 24.32 35.14
N GLU A 238 -14.40 24.23 36.36
CA GLU A 238 -14.56 22.99 37.13
C GLU A 238 -15.51 21.96 36.49
N GLU A 239 -16.41 22.40 35.60
CA GLU A 239 -17.33 21.52 34.88
C GLU A 239 -16.66 20.86 33.67
N GLY A 240 -15.55 21.41 33.18
CA GLY A 240 -14.87 20.94 31.97
C GLY A 240 -14.09 19.65 32.17
N ARG A 241 -13.90 18.90 31.08
CA ARG A 241 -12.98 17.78 30.97
C ARG A 241 -12.13 17.98 29.72
N ASN A 242 -10.87 18.35 29.92
CA ASN A 242 -10.05 18.94 28.88
C ASN A 242 -9.35 17.88 28.03
N ALA A 243 -9.98 17.51 26.91
CA ALA A 243 -9.44 16.53 25.97
C ALA A 243 -8.14 17.01 25.29
N LEU A 244 -7.98 18.33 25.08
CA LEU A 244 -6.72 18.88 24.55
C LEU A 244 -5.57 18.64 25.52
N LEU A 245 -5.79 18.88 26.82
CA LEU A 245 -4.76 18.65 27.83
C LEU A 245 -4.42 17.15 27.94
N ALA A 246 -5.42 16.27 27.88
CA ALA A 246 -5.20 14.82 27.86
C ALA A 246 -4.32 14.41 26.68
N ALA A 247 -4.65 14.86 25.47
CA ALA A 247 -3.88 14.57 24.26
C ALA A 247 -2.45 15.17 24.31
N ALA A 248 -2.28 16.38 24.83
CA ALA A 248 -0.95 17.00 24.96
C ALA A 248 -0.05 16.22 25.94
N LEU A 249 -0.59 15.79 27.08
CA LEU A 249 0.11 14.93 28.03
C LEU A 249 0.41 13.56 27.42
N ALA A 250 -0.52 13.01 26.64
CA ALA A 250 -0.33 11.76 25.92
C ALA A 250 0.85 11.83 24.95
N VAL A 251 0.93 12.87 24.11
CA VAL A 251 2.05 13.05 23.17
C VAL A 251 3.38 13.11 23.92
N ALA A 252 3.47 13.93 24.97
CA ALA A 252 4.69 13.99 25.79
C ALA A 252 5.04 12.62 26.40
N GLY A 253 4.05 11.90 26.95
CA GLY A 253 4.23 10.58 27.54
C GLY A 253 4.65 9.52 26.52
N LEU A 254 4.12 9.56 25.29
CA LEU A 254 4.45 8.63 24.22
C LEU A 254 5.93 8.76 23.85
N TYR A 255 6.42 9.97 23.64
CA TYR A 255 7.85 10.20 23.35
C TYR A 255 8.76 10.00 24.57
N ALA A 256 8.20 9.99 25.79
CA ALA A 256 8.93 9.71 27.02
C ALA A 256 8.97 8.21 27.38
N LEU A 257 8.35 7.33 26.59
CA LEU A 257 8.44 5.88 26.82
C LEU A 257 9.91 5.43 26.82
N PRO A 258 10.30 4.55 27.76
CA PRO A 258 11.67 4.07 27.84
C PRO A 258 12.05 3.32 26.56
N ARG A 259 13.30 3.48 26.15
CA ARG A 259 13.85 2.69 25.04
C ARG A 259 13.85 1.20 25.41
N ASP A 260 13.55 0.37 24.42
CA ASP A 260 13.62 -1.08 24.55
C ASP A 260 15.07 -1.55 24.32
N GLY A 261 15.64 -2.26 25.29
CA GLY A 261 16.99 -2.81 25.18
C GLY A 261 17.10 -4.06 24.29
N GLN A 262 15.97 -4.64 23.88
CA GLN A 262 15.89 -5.88 23.11
C GLN A 262 15.42 -5.67 21.67
N SER A 263 14.94 -4.48 21.31
CA SER A 263 14.44 -4.17 19.98
C SER A 263 14.59 -2.68 19.67
N ASP A 264 15.02 -2.36 18.46
CA ASP A 264 15.00 -0.96 18.00
C ASP A 264 13.56 -0.51 17.78
N THR A 265 13.15 0.57 18.44
CA THR A 265 11.77 1.04 18.52
C THR A 265 11.65 2.51 18.11
N ARG A 266 10.56 2.83 17.42
CA ARG A 266 10.24 4.18 16.92
C ARG A 266 8.79 4.51 17.26
N ILE A 267 8.55 5.76 17.65
CA ILE A 267 7.21 6.33 17.87
C ILE A 267 7.15 7.64 17.11
N ASN A 268 6.04 7.88 16.43
CA ASN A 268 5.76 9.17 15.84
C ASN A 268 4.29 9.54 16.01
N VAL A 269 4.00 10.74 16.54
CA VAL A 269 2.66 11.33 16.50
C VAL A 269 2.64 12.33 15.35
N GLY A 270 2.05 11.93 14.23
CA GLY A 270 2.06 12.72 13.00
C GLY A 270 1.03 13.85 12.99
N LEU A 271 -0.07 13.69 13.73
CA LEU A 271 -1.14 14.68 13.80
C LEU A 271 -1.66 14.84 15.24
N LEU A 272 -1.87 16.09 15.66
CA LEU A 272 -2.69 16.44 16.82
C LEU A 272 -3.64 17.57 16.43
N GLN A 273 -4.94 17.34 16.61
CA GLN A 273 -5.98 18.36 16.42
C GLN A 273 -6.87 18.41 17.65
N ALA A 274 -7.05 19.58 18.26
CA ALA A 274 -7.85 19.72 19.47
C ALA A 274 -8.43 21.12 19.65
N GLY A 275 -9.61 21.20 20.25
CA GLY A 275 -10.29 22.46 20.56
C GLY A 275 -10.90 23.17 19.34
N ARG A 276 -11.65 24.25 19.61
CA ARG A 276 -12.37 25.04 18.59
C ARG A 276 -12.21 26.55 18.76
N THR A 277 -12.16 27.04 19.99
CA THR A 277 -12.07 28.47 20.33
C THR A 277 -11.16 28.67 21.54
N ARG A 278 -10.66 29.90 21.73
CA ARG A 278 -9.72 30.26 22.80
C ARG A 278 -10.33 30.22 24.21
N ASN A 279 -11.63 30.50 24.34
CA ASN A 279 -12.30 30.72 25.63
C ASN A 279 -13.17 29.54 26.11
N ALA A 280 -13.04 28.36 25.49
CA ALA A 280 -13.75 27.15 25.89
C ALA A 280 -12.75 26.02 26.17
N ILE A 281 -13.01 25.23 27.21
CA ILE A 281 -12.30 23.99 27.46
C ILE A 281 -12.62 23.02 26.32
N ALA A 282 -11.59 22.41 25.73
CA ALA A 282 -11.73 21.51 24.59
C ALA A 282 -12.36 20.18 25.04
N ASP A 283 -13.47 19.82 24.41
CA ASP A 283 -14.19 18.56 24.62
C ASP A 283 -13.71 17.43 23.71
N ARG A 284 -12.89 17.73 22.71
CA ARG A 284 -12.40 16.74 21.76
C ARG A 284 -10.96 17.01 21.36
N ALA A 285 -10.19 15.93 21.27
CA ALA A 285 -8.86 15.90 20.65
C ALA A 285 -8.70 14.61 19.82
N TYR A 286 -7.95 14.72 18.72
CA TYR A 286 -7.69 13.64 17.78
C TYR A 286 -6.18 13.54 17.52
N LEU A 287 -5.66 12.32 17.57
CA LEU A 287 -4.26 12.00 17.23
C LEU A 287 -4.20 10.95 16.13
N GLU A 288 -3.19 11.09 15.28
CA GLU A 288 -2.72 10.01 14.40
C GLU A 288 -1.27 9.71 14.77
N LEU A 289 -0.99 8.44 15.07
CA LEU A 289 0.35 8.01 15.45
C LEU A 289 0.73 6.67 14.82
N GLU A 290 2.03 6.42 14.76
CA GLU A 290 2.59 5.13 14.37
C GLU A 290 3.64 4.67 15.38
N LEU A 291 3.69 3.36 15.53
CA LEU A 291 4.61 2.62 16.40
C LEU A 291 5.34 1.62 15.52
N ARG A 292 6.68 1.57 15.60
CA ARG A 292 7.47 0.59 14.85
C ARG A 292 8.50 -0.10 15.73
N ALA A 293 8.77 -1.36 15.42
CA ALA A 293 9.85 -2.11 16.05
C ALA A 293 10.53 -3.07 15.07
N ALA A 294 11.80 -3.41 15.35
CA ALA A 294 12.54 -4.40 14.58
C ALA A 294 12.05 -5.84 14.81
N SER A 295 11.29 -6.09 15.88
CA SER A 295 10.74 -7.41 16.23
C SER A 295 9.28 -7.32 16.68
N SER A 296 8.55 -8.43 16.54
CA SER A 296 7.14 -8.51 16.93
C SER A 296 6.93 -8.28 18.42
N GLU A 297 7.83 -8.84 19.25
CA GLU A 297 7.80 -8.71 20.71
C GLU A 297 8.15 -7.29 21.15
N GLY A 298 9.05 -6.62 20.40
CA GLY A 298 9.36 -5.20 20.60
C GLY A 298 8.16 -4.32 20.31
N LEU A 299 7.45 -4.58 19.21
CA LEU A 299 6.23 -3.85 18.88
C LEU A 299 5.14 -4.10 19.93
N GLN A 300 4.99 -5.33 20.42
CA GLN A 300 4.02 -5.65 21.47
C GLN A 300 4.31 -4.85 22.76
N ARG A 301 5.56 -4.83 23.23
CA ARG A 301 5.90 -4.04 24.43
C ARG A 301 5.68 -2.54 24.22
N LEU A 302 6.00 -2.05 23.03
CA LEU A 302 5.83 -0.65 22.66
C LEU A 302 4.35 -0.25 22.62
N THR A 303 3.50 -1.06 21.99
CA THR A 303 2.05 -0.86 21.90
C THR A 303 1.39 -0.94 23.27
N GLU A 304 1.75 -1.91 24.12
CA GLU A 304 1.29 -1.96 25.50
C GLU A 304 1.68 -0.70 26.29
N GLY A 305 2.91 -0.20 26.10
CA GLY A 305 3.36 1.06 26.69
C GLY A 305 2.56 2.27 26.20
N ALA A 306 2.37 2.39 24.88
CA ALA A 306 1.61 3.47 24.28
C ALA A 306 0.16 3.48 24.76
N ARG A 307 -0.49 2.30 24.82
CA ARG A 307 -1.86 2.15 25.32
C ARG A 307 -1.98 2.61 26.78
N ARG A 308 -1.08 2.16 27.65
CA ARG A 308 -1.03 2.61 29.06
C ARG A 308 -0.89 4.13 29.17
N THR A 309 -0.07 4.75 28.34
CA THR A 309 0.11 6.22 28.32
C THR A 309 -1.19 6.93 27.89
N LEU A 310 -1.81 6.48 26.81
CA LEU A 310 -3.06 7.06 26.29
C LEU A 310 -4.19 6.95 27.32
N GLU A 311 -4.40 5.75 27.88
CA GLU A 311 -5.43 5.48 28.88
C GLU A 311 -5.14 6.21 30.20
N GLY A 312 -3.89 6.22 30.65
CA GLY A 312 -3.49 6.91 31.88
C GLY A 312 -3.70 8.43 31.81
N THR A 313 -3.37 9.05 30.67
CA THR A 313 -3.58 10.49 30.47
C THR A 313 -5.06 10.84 30.36
N ALA A 314 -5.86 9.99 29.71
CA ALA A 314 -7.31 10.10 29.69
C ALA A 314 -7.89 10.08 31.12
N LEU A 315 -7.47 9.10 31.93
CA LEU A 315 -7.88 8.95 33.31
C LEU A 315 -7.52 10.18 34.17
N THR A 316 -6.32 10.75 33.99
CA THR A 316 -5.90 11.93 34.79
C THR A 316 -6.76 13.17 34.52
N GLN A 317 -7.33 13.27 33.32
CA GLN A 317 -8.17 14.39 32.91
C GLN A 317 -9.67 14.10 33.00
N ASP A 318 -10.04 12.90 33.50
CA ASP A 318 -11.42 12.41 33.57
C ASP A 318 -12.14 12.54 32.20
N VAL A 319 -11.46 12.11 31.14
CA VAL A 319 -11.96 12.01 29.75
C VAL A 319 -11.98 10.56 29.29
N ASN A 320 -12.78 10.27 28.26
CA ASN A 320 -12.74 8.99 27.56
C ASN A 320 -11.66 9.00 26.48
N VAL A 321 -11.10 7.83 26.17
CA VAL A 321 -10.21 7.62 25.03
C VAL A 321 -10.64 6.41 24.24
N GLU A 322 -10.71 6.57 22.93
CA GLU A 322 -10.91 5.51 21.95
C GLU A 322 -9.62 5.37 21.14
N ILE A 323 -9.14 4.12 20.98
CA ILE A 323 -7.88 3.80 20.31
C ILE A 323 -8.20 2.78 19.23
N ASP A 324 -8.20 3.22 17.98
CA ASP A 324 -8.51 2.38 16.83
C ASP A 324 -7.24 2.03 16.06
N LEU A 325 -7.05 0.74 15.78
CA LEU A 325 -6.03 0.28 14.84
C LEU A 325 -6.46 0.70 13.43
N TYR A 326 -5.69 1.58 12.81
CA TYR A 326 -5.92 2.05 11.44
C TYR A 326 -5.33 1.09 10.41
N GLY A 327 -4.11 0.60 10.64
CA GLY A 327 -3.42 -0.34 9.76
C GLY A 327 -2.13 -0.85 10.40
N ASN A 328 -1.55 -1.89 9.82
CA ASN A 328 -0.33 -2.49 10.33
C ASN A 328 0.56 -3.04 9.22
N ALA A 329 1.79 -3.37 9.57
CA ALA A 329 2.74 -4.06 8.71
C ALA A 329 3.58 -5.02 9.55
N ILE A 330 4.10 -6.07 8.92
CA ILE A 330 4.96 -7.05 9.56
C ILE A 330 6.33 -7.07 8.91
N SER A 331 7.30 -7.65 9.59
CA SER A 331 8.58 -7.96 8.96
C SER A 331 8.44 -9.17 8.04
N ALA A 332 9.22 -9.21 6.97
CA ALA A 332 9.31 -10.38 6.10
C ALA A 332 10.75 -10.58 5.61
N GLN A 333 11.02 -11.82 5.18
CA GLN A 333 12.27 -12.20 4.53
C GLN A 333 11.95 -13.02 3.29
N SER A 334 12.64 -12.72 2.20
CA SER A 334 12.52 -13.49 0.97
C SER A 334 13.14 -14.88 1.13
N ASN A 335 12.51 -15.90 0.55
CA ASN A 335 13.10 -17.23 0.46
C ASN A 335 14.30 -17.21 -0.51
N PRO A 336 15.42 -17.90 -0.19
CA PRO A 336 16.57 -18.00 -1.09
C PRO A 336 16.21 -18.51 -2.50
N ALA A 337 15.25 -19.44 -2.60
CA ALA A 337 14.78 -19.96 -3.88
C ALA A 337 14.19 -18.87 -4.80
N ILE A 338 13.49 -17.88 -4.24
CA ILE A 338 12.93 -16.76 -5.00
C ILE A 338 14.05 -15.82 -5.45
N MET A 339 15.04 -15.57 -4.60
CA MET A 339 16.21 -14.76 -4.94
C MET A 339 17.01 -15.39 -6.09
N THR A 340 17.26 -16.69 -6.05
CA THR A 340 17.94 -17.42 -7.13
C THR A 340 17.16 -17.34 -8.44
N ARG A 341 15.84 -17.51 -8.39
CA ARG A 341 14.97 -17.40 -9.57
C ARG A 341 14.98 -15.99 -10.17
N LEU A 342 14.96 -14.95 -9.34
CA LEU A 342 15.12 -13.57 -9.78
C LEU A 342 16.49 -13.29 -10.40
N GLU A 343 17.56 -13.85 -9.82
CA GLU A 343 18.91 -13.73 -10.37
C GLU A 343 18.99 -14.34 -11.78
N THR A 344 18.47 -15.54 -11.96
CA THR A 344 18.36 -16.20 -13.27
C THR A 344 17.61 -15.34 -14.28
N ALA A 345 16.43 -14.84 -13.90
CA ALA A 345 15.61 -13.97 -14.75
C ALA A 345 16.33 -12.66 -15.14
N ALA A 346 17.02 -12.03 -14.18
CA ALA A 346 17.76 -10.80 -14.40
C ALA A 346 18.96 -11.01 -15.35
N LEU A 347 19.70 -12.11 -15.19
CA LEU A 347 20.82 -12.48 -16.05
C LEU A 347 20.35 -12.79 -17.49
N ALA A 348 19.25 -13.55 -17.65
CA ALA A 348 18.70 -13.90 -18.95
C ALA A 348 18.24 -12.67 -19.74
N THR A 349 17.65 -11.69 -19.06
CA THR A 349 17.09 -10.48 -19.68
C THR A 349 18.06 -9.31 -19.77
N LYS A 350 19.23 -9.42 -19.14
CA LYS A 350 20.25 -8.34 -19.04
C LYS A 350 19.63 -7.05 -18.52
N THR A 351 18.74 -7.15 -17.53
CA THR A 351 17.90 -6.04 -17.05
C THR A 351 18.60 -5.05 -16.13
N GLY A 352 19.84 -5.32 -15.72
CA GLY A 352 20.62 -4.39 -14.92
C GLY A 352 21.75 -5.04 -14.14
N ASN A 353 22.34 -4.25 -13.24
CA ASN A 353 23.29 -4.75 -12.24
C ASN A 353 22.52 -5.34 -11.05
N ILE A 354 22.85 -6.56 -10.68
CA ILE A 354 22.19 -7.26 -9.59
C ILE A 354 22.86 -6.88 -8.27
N VAL A 355 22.06 -6.53 -7.26
CA VAL A 355 22.48 -6.40 -5.87
C VAL A 355 21.74 -7.44 -5.02
N SER A 356 22.44 -8.04 -4.04
CA SER A 356 21.88 -9.16 -3.27
C SER A 356 20.73 -8.74 -2.38
N ASN A 357 20.85 -7.59 -1.71
CA ASN A 357 19.83 -7.01 -0.85
C ASN A 357 19.85 -5.48 -0.94
N TRP A 358 18.74 -4.87 -0.52
CA TRP A 358 18.62 -3.42 -0.40
C TRP A 358 17.59 -3.04 0.68
N PRO A 359 17.86 -2.04 1.53
CA PRO A 359 16.92 -1.63 2.54
C PRO A 359 15.73 -0.91 1.91
N ILE A 360 14.52 -1.38 2.19
CA ILE A 360 13.29 -0.72 1.69
C ILE A 360 13.07 0.66 2.34
N GLY A 361 13.65 0.89 3.53
CA GLY A 361 13.54 2.14 4.25
C GLY A 361 12.16 2.40 4.88
N GLY A 362 11.28 1.39 4.89
CA GLY A 362 9.88 1.51 5.32
C GLY A 362 9.23 0.16 5.66
N GLY A 363 7.93 0.06 5.44
CA GLY A 363 7.18 -1.19 5.52
C GLY A 363 6.18 -1.24 4.38
N ASP A 364 5.81 -2.43 3.94
CA ASP A 364 4.81 -2.70 2.90
C ASP A 364 3.92 -3.86 3.38
N ASP A 365 2.61 -3.80 3.14
CA ASP A 365 1.67 -4.82 3.62
C ASP A 365 1.66 -6.11 2.80
N ALA A 366 2.32 -6.17 1.63
CA ALA A 366 2.61 -7.41 0.91
C ALA A 366 3.40 -8.41 1.77
N THR A 367 4.05 -7.95 2.83
CA THR A 367 4.66 -8.81 3.86
C THR A 367 3.66 -9.79 4.48
N PHE A 368 2.36 -9.43 4.62
CA PHE A 368 1.31 -10.36 5.04
C PHE A 368 1.05 -11.46 4.01
N MET A 369 1.09 -11.11 2.71
CA MET A 369 0.94 -12.09 1.64
C MET A 369 2.12 -13.06 1.62
N MET A 370 3.35 -12.54 1.76
CA MET A 370 4.55 -13.35 1.86
C MET A 370 4.48 -14.32 3.04
N GLN A 371 4.12 -13.82 4.22
CA GLN A 371 3.98 -14.64 5.42
C GLN A 371 2.94 -15.75 5.22
N ARG A 372 1.79 -15.44 4.62
CA ARG A 372 0.75 -16.46 4.36
C ARG A 372 1.27 -17.57 3.44
N VAL A 373 1.87 -17.21 2.32
CA VAL A 373 2.41 -18.19 1.36
C VAL A 373 3.47 -19.08 2.02
N GLN A 374 4.36 -18.50 2.81
CA GLN A 374 5.37 -19.24 3.57
C GLN A 374 4.76 -20.17 4.63
N GLN A 375 3.70 -19.74 5.33
CA GLN A 375 2.98 -20.56 6.30
C GLN A 375 2.25 -21.75 5.64
N CYS A 376 1.81 -21.60 4.39
CA CYS A 376 1.22 -22.66 3.59
C CYS A 376 2.25 -23.57 2.89
N GLY A 377 3.56 -23.31 3.07
CA GLY A 377 4.64 -24.13 2.52
C GLY A 377 5.18 -23.68 1.16
N GLY A 378 4.64 -22.60 0.60
CA GLY A 378 5.17 -21.95 -0.60
C GLY A 378 6.40 -21.09 -0.33
N HIS A 379 7.00 -20.56 -1.39
CA HIS A 379 8.12 -19.63 -1.32
C HIS A 379 7.69 -18.23 -1.75
N ALA A 380 8.06 -17.22 -0.96
CA ALA A 380 7.73 -15.83 -1.19
C ALA A 380 8.98 -14.95 -1.22
N GLY A 381 8.94 -13.88 -2.01
CA GLY A 381 9.98 -12.86 -2.03
C GLY A 381 9.44 -11.47 -2.34
N TYR A 382 10.29 -10.49 -2.08
CA TYR A 382 10.05 -9.08 -2.38
C TYR A 382 11.30 -8.50 -3.01
N CYS A 383 11.25 -8.06 -4.28
CA CYS A 383 12.40 -7.48 -4.96
C CYS A 383 12.24 -5.97 -5.18
N LEU A 384 13.35 -5.27 -5.42
CA LEU A 384 13.32 -3.86 -5.79
C LEU A 384 13.88 -3.68 -7.19
N ILE A 385 13.21 -2.84 -7.95
CA ILE A 385 13.59 -2.49 -9.33
C ILE A 385 14.03 -1.04 -9.32
N GLY A 386 15.30 -0.82 -9.60
CA GLY A 386 15.92 0.49 -9.51
C GLY A 386 15.32 1.48 -10.50
N ALA A 387 14.88 2.60 -9.96
CA ALA A 387 14.32 3.73 -10.69
C ALA A 387 14.72 5.00 -9.96
N ASP A 388 15.55 5.83 -10.59
CA ASP A 388 15.93 7.12 -10.01
C ASP A 388 14.66 7.95 -9.74
N ILE A 389 14.58 8.52 -8.54
CA ILE A 389 13.44 9.32 -8.09
C ILE A 389 13.77 10.81 -8.09
N ALA A 390 12.86 11.65 -8.57
CA ALA A 390 13.03 13.10 -8.59
C ALA A 390 12.95 13.73 -7.19
N ALA A 391 12.22 13.07 -6.27
CA ALA A 391 12.11 13.45 -4.86
C ALA A 391 11.81 12.19 -4.02
N PRO A 392 11.98 12.24 -2.68
CA PRO A 392 11.58 11.13 -1.81
C PRO A 392 10.11 10.73 -2.01
N HIS A 393 9.78 9.48 -1.71
CA HIS A 393 8.41 8.98 -1.74
C HIS A 393 7.52 9.88 -0.85
N HIS A 394 6.28 10.07 -1.29
CA HIS A 394 5.25 10.92 -0.66
C HIS A 394 5.50 12.43 -0.80
N SER A 395 6.54 12.84 -1.52
CA SER A 395 6.77 14.24 -1.89
C SER A 395 5.85 14.70 -3.01
N SER A 396 5.45 15.97 -3.01
CA SER A 396 4.72 16.61 -4.12
C SER A 396 5.50 16.68 -5.43
N LEU A 397 6.82 16.45 -5.37
CA LEU A 397 7.75 16.43 -6.52
C LEU A 397 8.18 15.00 -6.90
N PHE A 398 7.55 13.97 -6.34
CA PHE A 398 7.89 12.59 -6.64
C PHE A 398 7.65 12.27 -8.12
N ASP A 399 8.63 11.67 -8.76
CA ASP A 399 8.52 11.06 -10.08
C ASP A 399 9.63 10.00 -10.21
N ILE A 400 9.50 9.08 -11.16
CA ILE A 400 10.44 7.96 -11.40
C ILE A 400 11.01 8.00 -12.83
N ASP A 401 12.22 7.44 -13.01
CA ASP A 401 12.75 7.10 -14.34
C ASP A 401 11.88 6.04 -15.04
N GLU A 402 11.09 6.47 -16.03
CA GLU A 402 10.17 5.60 -16.79
C GLU A 402 10.89 4.48 -17.57
N ASN A 403 12.20 4.57 -17.80
CA ASN A 403 12.96 3.47 -18.41
C ASN A 403 12.98 2.21 -17.53
N ALA A 404 12.70 2.34 -16.22
CA ALA A 404 12.57 1.22 -15.30
C ALA A 404 11.36 0.32 -15.62
N LEU A 405 10.29 0.87 -16.23
CA LEU A 405 9.07 0.13 -16.51
C LEU A 405 9.32 -1.06 -17.47
N GLU A 406 9.96 -0.82 -18.61
CA GLU A 406 10.24 -1.91 -19.57
C GLU A 406 11.30 -2.90 -19.02
N ARG A 407 12.20 -2.45 -18.14
CA ARG A 407 13.11 -3.36 -17.42
C ARG A 407 12.32 -4.28 -16.49
N ALA A 408 11.38 -3.74 -15.72
CA ALA A 408 10.52 -4.49 -14.82
C ALA A 408 9.66 -5.52 -15.58
N VAL A 409 9.02 -5.10 -16.68
CA VAL A 409 8.20 -6.00 -17.50
C VAL A 409 9.01 -7.19 -18.01
N ARG A 410 10.24 -6.95 -18.51
CA ARG A 410 11.14 -8.03 -18.97
C ARG A 410 11.54 -8.97 -17.83
N LEU A 411 11.97 -8.40 -16.70
CA LEU A 411 12.39 -9.17 -15.52
C LEU A 411 11.26 -10.08 -15.02
N LEU A 412 10.08 -9.52 -14.80
CA LEU A 412 8.95 -10.25 -14.23
C LEU A 412 8.36 -11.28 -15.21
N THR A 413 8.37 -10.99 -16.51
CA THR A 413 7.99 -11.98 -17.53
C THR A 413 8.95 -13.17 -17.48
N ALA A 414 10.27 -12.92 -17.50
CA ALA A 414 11.27 -13.98 -17.42
C ALA A 414 11.21 -14.74 -16.09
N PHE A 415 10.90 -14.06 -14.98
CA PHE A 415 10.68 -14.70 -13.69
C PHE A 415 9.55 -15.72 -13.74
N VAL A 416 8.47 -15.46 -14.49
CA VAL A 416 7.39 -16.43 -14.67
C VAL A 416 7.80 -17.55 -15.62
N GLU A 417 8.45 -17.24 -16.73
CA GLU A 417 8.89 -18.23 -17.74
C GLU A 417 9.94 -19.21 -17.22
N ASP A 418 10.71 -18.85 -16.18
CA ASP A 418 11.64 -19.74 -15.47
C ASP A 418 10.94 -20.88 -14.69
N ALA A 419 9.60 -21.00 -14.75
CA ALA A 419 8.84 -22.14 -14.20
C ALA A 419 8.80 -23.35 -15.14
N ALA A 420 9.41 -23.28 -16.32
CA ALA A 420 9.34 -24.30 -17.36
C ALA A 420 10.39 -25.42 -17.21
#